data_AF-A0AAU2ASL7-F1
#
_entry.id   AF-A0AAU2ASL7-F1
#
_cell.length_a   1.000
_cell.length_b   1.000
_cell.length_c   1.000
_cell.angle_alpha   90.00
_cell.angle_beta   90.00
_cell.angle_gamma   90.00
#
_symmetry.space_group_name_H-M   'P 1'
#
loop_
_entity.id
_entity.type
_entity.pdbx_description
1 polymer ?
#
loop_
_entity_poly.entity_id
_entity_poly.type
_entity_poly.pdbx_seq_one_letter_code
_entity_poly.pdbx_strand_id
1 'polypeptide(L)'
;MSEIAKAVAALEEQAAEARELRQTIERIEAEGDAHLDELRGIGSAILHLHFDLDNQIAEHDYSAVEQAVGTLGGLVDVAEILPKIDAFLLLTSLLEGTPTPDLTVPIGLFKAGETSVFEHPRLTQEDLDRQFQNEMADWSDPDEQDDRWAEDHETAEHEAIRNRAHRAGRHLMELFDHIGDNLWPELIESVETGRRDDAVRALAAVAAAARDARPAYKLYEVNLSAQYTANPSSLGAMGEYLSDFETWLMSQRHS
;
A
#
# COMPACT_ATOMS: atom_id res chain seq x y z
N MET A 1 -41.31 -26.13 -54.54
CA MET A 1 -40.27 -25.79 -53.55
C MET A 1 -40.96 -25.47 -52.25
N SER A 2 -40.76 -26.31 -51.25
CA SER A 2 -41.70 -26.56 -50.15
C SER A 2 -41.47 -25.65 -48.95
N GLU A 3 -42.46 -25.53 -48.08
CA GLU A 3 -42.38 -24.85 -46.78
C GLU A 3 -41.18 -25.31 -45.94
N ILE A 4 -40.73 -26.55 -46.13
CA ILE A 4 -39.52 -27.10 -45.51
C ILE A 4 -38.27 -26.30 -45.89
N ALA A 5 -38.12 -25.87 -47.14
CA ALA A 5 -36.95 -25.08 -47.57
C ALA A 5 -36.94 -23.69 -46.91
N LYS A 6 -38.12 -23.09 -46.68
CA LYS A 6 -38.24 -21.82 -45.94
C LYS A 6 -37.94 -21.99 -44.45
N ALA A 7 -38.42 -23.08 -43.85
CA ALA A 7 -38.15 -23.40 -42.45
C ALA A 7 -36.66 -23.68 -42.21
N VAL A 8 -36.00 -24.40 -43.11
CA VAL A 8 -34.54 -24.64 -43.03
C VAL A 8 -33.76 -23.33 -43.14
N ALA A 9 -34.08 -22.46 -44.10
CA ALA A 9 -33.41 -21.17 -44.24
C ALA A 9 -33.56 -20.28 -42.99
N ALA A 10 -34.76 -20.23 -42.39
CA ALA A 10 -34.99 -19.48 -41.15
C ALA A 10 -34.21 -20.07 -39.95
N LEU A 11 -34.08 -21.39 -39.86
CA LEU A 11 -33.27 -22.05 -38.83
C LEU A 11 -31.77 -21.81 -39.04
N GLU A 12 -31.30 -21.76 -40.28
CA GLU A 12 -29.90 -21.44 -40.59
C GLU A 12 -29.55 -20.00 -40.21
N GLU A 13 -30.46 -19.05 -40.45
CA GLU A 13 -30.33 -17.65 -40.03
C GLU A 13 -30.28 -17.53 -38.51
N GLN A 14 -31.24 -18.13 -37.79
CA GLN A 14 -31.23 -18.15 -36.32
C GLN A 14 -29.98 -18.82 -35.73
N ALA A 15 -29.49 -19.89 -36.36
CA ALA A 15 -28.26 -20.55 -35.94
C ALA A 15 -27.02 -19.68 -36.19
N ALA A 16 -27.02 -18.83 -37.23
CA ALA A 16 -25.95 -17.87 -37.48
C ALA A 16 -25.97 -16.77 -36.40
N GLU A 17 -27.13 -16.17 -36.14
CA GLU A 17 -27.31 -15.14 -35.10
C GLU A 17 -26.91 -15.68 -33.71
N ALA A 18 -27.31 -16.90 -33.37
CA ALA A 18 -26.95 -17.52 -32.10
C ALA A 18 -25.42 -17.74 -31.95
N ARG A 19 -24.71 -18.04 -33.06
CA ARG A 19 -23.24 -18.17 -33.03
C ARG A 19 -22.58 -16.81 -32.84
N GLU A 20 -23.06 -15.76 -33.48
CA GLU A 20 -22.53 -14.41 -33.33
C GLU A 20 -22.76 -13.87 -31.90
N LEU A 21 -23.96 -14.10 -31.35
CA LEU A 21 -24.26 -13.75 -29.96
C LEU A 21 -23.33 -14.47 -28.99
N ARG A 22 -23.12 -15.78 -29.21
CA ARG A 22 -22.21 -16.57 -28.39
C ARG A 22 -20.77 -16.05 -28.44
N GLN A 23 -20.25 -15.73 -29.62
CA GLN A 23 -18.91 -15.14 -29.75
C GLN A 23 -18.81 -13.79 -29.04
N THR A 24 -19.89 -13.00 -29.05
CA THR A 24 -19.93 -11.72 -28.34
C THR A 24 -19.90 -11.92 -26.83
N ILE A 25 -20.67 -12.87 -26.31
CA ILE A 25 -20.67 -13.25 -24.89
C ILE A 25 -19.28 -13.71 -24.46
N GLU A 26 -18.68 -14.65 -25.18
CA GLU A 26 -17.33 -15.18 -24.87
C GLU A 26 -16.27 -14.06 -24.84
N ARG A 27 -16.39 -13.04 -25.71
CA ARG A 27 -15.50 -11.88 -25.69
C ARG A 27 -15.74 -10.98 -24.47
N ILE A 28 -16.99 -10.76 -24.08
CA ILE A 28 -17.34 -9.93 -22.91
C ILE A 28 -16.87 -10.60 -21.62
N GLU A 29 -17.07 -11.92 -21.50
CA GLU A 29 -16.56 -12.72 -20.37
C GLU A 29 -15.04 -12.62 -20.27
N ALA A 30 -14.32 -12.81 -21.39
CA ALA A 30 -12.86 -12.70 -21.41
C ALA A 30 -12.35 -11.31 -21.00
N GLU A 31 -13.02 -10.23 -21.44
CA GLU A 31 -12.65 -8.87 -21.07
C GLU A 31 -12.95 -8.58 -19.58
N GLY A 32 -14.08 -9.10 -19.06
CA GLY A 32 -14.42 -9.01 -17.65
C GLY A 32 -13.38 -9.71 -16.77
N ASP A 33 -13.05 -10.96 -17.11
CA ASP A 33 -12.03 -11.74 -16.40
C ASP A 33 -10.67 -11.02 -16.43
N ALA A 34 -10.28 -10.44 -17.57
CA ALA A 34 -9.02 -9.69 -17.68
C ALA A 34 -8.97 -8.50 -16.71
N HIS A 35 -10.03 -7.69 -16.62
CA HIS A 35 -10.07 -6.57 -15.68
C HIS A 35 -10.03 -7.02 -14.22
N LEU A 36 -10.75 -8.10 -13.88
CA LEU A 36 -10.75 -8.63 -12.51
C LEU A 36 -9.38 -9.22 -12.14
N ASP A 37 -8.74 -9.93 -13.05
CA ASP A 37 -7.42 -10.50 -12.84
C ASP A 37 -6.34 -9.42 -12.71
N GLU A 38 -6.43 -8.31 -13.46
CA GLU A 38 -5.57 -7.15 -13.25
C GLU A 38 -5.72 -6.57 -11.84
N LEU A 39 -6.96 -6.41 -11.34
CA LEU A 39 -7.22 -5.93 -9.99
C LEU A 39 -6.66 -6.88 -8.92
N ARG A 40 -6.83 -8.20 -9.09
CA ARG A 40 -6.24 -9.21 -8.19
C ARG A 40 -4.70 -9.19 -8.25
N GLY A 41 -4.15 -8.95 -9.43
CA GLY A 41 -2.71 -8.81 -9.66
C GLY A 41 -2.11 -7.63 -8.88
N ILE A 42 -2.81 -6.50 -8.79
CA ILE A 42 -2.39 -5.36 -7.97
C ILE A 42 -2.32 -5.74 -6.49
N GLY A 43 -3.34 -6.44 -5.97
CA GLY A 43 -3.33 -6.93 -4.57
C GLY A 43 -2.13 -7.84 -4.29
N SER A 44 -1.82 -8.73 -5.21
CA SER A 44 -0.64 -9.61 -5.12
C SER A 44 0.67 -8.80 -5.13
N ALA A 45 0.74 -7.74 -5.95
CA ALA A 45 1.90 -6.85 -5.99
C ALA A 45 2.09 -6.06 -4.69
N ILE A 46 1.01 -5.60 -4.06
CA ILE A 46 1.05 -4.92 -2.75
C ILE A 46 1.61 -5.85 -1.68
N LEU A 47 1.13 -7.10 -1.62
CA LEU A 47 1.65 -8.10 -0.68
C LEU A 47 3.13 -8.44 -0.95
N HIS A 48 3.54 -8.48 -2.21
CA HIS A 48 4.96 -8.68 -2.54
C HIS A 48 5.82 -7.53 -2.05
N LEU A 49 5.39 -6.27 -2.24
CA LEU A 49 6.07 -5.11 -1.70
C LEU A 49 6.19 -5.17 -0.17
N HIS A 50 5.15 -5.64 0.52
CA HIS A 50 5.22 -5.84 1.98
C HIS A 50 6.33 -6.83 2.38
N PHE A 51 6.42 -7.98 1.71
CA PHE A 51 7.47 -8.97 2.01
C PHE A 51 8.88 -8.42 1.75
N ASP A 52 9.05 -7.63 0.70
CA ASP A 52 10.34 -6.99 0.41
C ASP A 52 10.66 -5.89 1.43
N LEU A 53 9.64 -5.14 1.88
CA LEU A 53 9.77 -4.05 2.82
C LEU A 53 10.32 -4.50 4.19
N ASP A 54 9.92 -5.68 4.68
CA ASP A 54 10.44 -6.25 5.93
C ASP A 54 11.97 -6.44 5.85
N ASN A 55 12.46 -7.06 4.77
CA ASN A 55 13.89 -7.24 4.54
C ASN A 55 14.62 -5.89 4.40
N GLN A 56 14.05 -4.95 3.65
CA GLN A 56 14.65 -3.63 3.42
C GLN A 56 14.76 -2.80 4.71
N ILE A 57 13.75 -2.88 5.58
CA ILE A 57 13.78 -2.24 6.90
C ILE A 57 14.83 -2.91 7.80
N ALA A 58 14.90 -4.23 7.80
CA ALA A 58 15.90 -4.99 8.55
C ALA A 58 17.34 -4.68 8.10
N GLU A 59 17.55 -4.43 6.82
CA GLU A 59 18.85 -4.06 6.22
C GLU A 59 19.14 -2.55 6.25
N HIS A 60 18.19 -1.74 6.73
CA HIS A 60 18.27 -0.28 6.73
C HIS A 60 18.47 0.33 5.32
N ASP A 61 17.97 -0.32 4.27
CA ASP A 61 18.02 0.19 2.89
C ASP A 61 16.93 1.26 2.67
N TYR A 62 17.25 2.49 3.06
CA TYR A 62 16.32 3.61 2.96
C TYR A 62 15.85 3.88 1.52
N SER A 63 16.71 3.65 0.52
CA SER A 63 16.39 3.91 -0.89
C SER A 63 15.37 2.91 -1.42
N ALA A 64 15.52 1.64 -1.03
CA ALA A 64 14.56 0.60 -1.38
C ALA A 64 13.19 0.84 -0.69
N VAL A 65 13.19 1.25 0.58
CA VAL A 65 11.95 1.61 1.30
C VAL A 65 11.23 2.79 0.63
N GLU A 66 11.96 3.85 0.23
CA GLU A 66 11.36 4.99 -0.49
C GLU A 66 10.74 4.56 -1.82
N GLN A 67 11.44 3.70 -2.56
CA GLN A 67 10.94 3.14 -3.82
C GLN A 67 9.69 2.29 -3.59
N ALA A 68 9.63 1.45 -2.57
CA ALA A 68 8.46 0.64 -2.25
C ALA A 68 7.23 1.52 -1.97
N VAL A 69 7.39 2.59 -1.20
CA VAL A 69 6.32 3.58 -0.93
C VAL A 69 5.88 4.31 -2.19
N GLY A 70 6.81 4.68 -3.06
CA GLY A 70 6.50 5.26 -4.38
C GLY A 70 5.71 4.29 -5.27
N THR A 71 6.13 3.03 -5.32
CA THR A 71 5.47 1.96 -6.09
C THR A 71 4.07 1.71 -5.57
N LEU A 72 3.87 1.65 -4.25
CA LEU A 72 2.53 1.52 -3.65
C LEU A 72 1.60 2.64 -4.14
N GLY A 73 2.06 3.88 -4.11
CA GLY A 73 1.27 5.03 -4.58
C GLY A 73 0.86 4.93 -6.05
N GLY A 74 1.71 4.36 -6.91
CA GLY A 74 1.38 4.11 -8.32
C GLY A 74 0.44 2.91 -8.53
N LEU A 75 0.61 1.85 -7.74
CA LEU A 75 -0.27 0.67 -7.79
C LEU A 75 -1.71 1.01 -7.42
N VAL A 76 -1.91 1.94 -6.49
CA VAL A 76 -3.24 2.33 -6.01
C VAL A 76 -3.79 3.62 -6.63
N ASP A 77 -3.30 4.00 -7.82
CA ASP A 77 -3.81 5.18 -8.51
C ASP A 77 -5.30 5.01 -8.88
N VAL A 78 -6.13 5.84 -8.25
CA VAL A 78 -7.58 5.86 -8.46
C VAL A 78 -7.92 6.10 -9.94
N ALA A 79 -7.13 6.92 -10.64
CA ALA A 79 -7.36 7.23 -12.06
C ALA A 79 -7.18 6.00 -12.96
N GLU A 80 -6.34 5.04 -12.54
CA GLU A 80 -6.06 3.80 -13.27
C GLU A 80 -6.98 2.65 -12.83
N ILE A 81 -7.33 2.57 -11.54
CA ILE A 81 -8.13 1.47 -10.98
C ILE A 81 -9.63 1.66 -11.21
N LEU A 82 -10.17 2.87 -10.98
CA LEU A 82 -11.60 3.10 -11.05
C LEU A 82 -12.21 2.74 -12.42
N PRO A 83 -11.57 3.07 -13.57
CA PRO A 83 -12.06 2.62 -14.87
C PRO A 83 -12.13 1.10 -15.02
N LYS A 84 -11.22 0.34 -14.41
CA LYS A 84 -11.21 -1.14 -14.46
C LYS A 84 -12.37 -1.72 -13.67
N ILE A 85 -12.64 -1.15 -12.49
CA ILE A 85 -13.82 -1.49 -11.67
C ILE A 85 -15.10 -1.22 -12.48
N ASP A 86 -15.22 -0.01 -13.04
CA ASP A 86 -16.40 0.38 -13.80
C ASP A 86 -16.58 -0.50 -15.04
N ALA A 87 -15.51 -0.83 -15.76
CA ALA A 87 -15.55 -1.73 -16.91
C ALA A 87 -16.04 -3.13 -16.54
N PHE A 88 -15.46 -3.75 -15.51
CA PHE A 88 -15.91 -5.06 -15.02
C PHE A 88 -17.40 -5.06 -14.69
N LEU A 89 -17.86 -4.08 -13.89
CA LEU A 89 -19.26 -4.01 -13.46
C LEU A 89 -20.24 -3.79 -14.62
N LEU A 90 -19.85 -3.01 -15.63
CA LEU A 90 -20.66 -2.82 -16.84
C LEU A 90 -20.75 -4.09 -17.69
N LEU A 91 -19.63 -4.80 -17.86
CA LEU A 91 -19.59 -6.05 -18.62
C LEU A 91 -20.42 -7.14 -17.93
N THR A 92 -20.28 -7.27 -16.61
CA THR A 92 -21.08 -8.20 -15.80
C THR A 92 -22.57 -7.85 -15.85
N SER A 93 -22.92 -6.56 -15.72
CA SER A 93 -24.33 -6.13 -15.85
C SER A 93 -24.93 -6.46 -17.22
N LEU A 94 -24.15 -6.30 -18.29
CA LEU A 94 -24.55 -6.64 -19.65
C LEU A 94 -24.76 -8.16 -19.82
N LEU A 95 -23.89 -8.99 -19.24
CA LEU A 95 -23.97 -10.45 -19.30
C LEU A 95 -25.17 -11.00 -18.52
N GLU A 96 -25.38 -10.47 -17.31
CA GLU A 96 -26.42 -10.95 -16.40
C GLU A 96 -27.80 -10.36 -16.69
N GLY A 97 -27.87 -9.32 -17.52
CA GLY A 97 -29.10 -8.57 -17.78
C GLY A 97 -29.59 -7.80 -16.55
N THR A 98 -28.68 -7.42 -15.65
CA THR A 98 -28.99 -6.63 -14.45
C THR A 98 -28.97 -5.12 -14.77
N PRO A 99 -29.58 -4.26 -13.94
CA PRO A 99 -29.55 -2.82 -14.16
C PRO A 99 -28.11 -2.29 -14.24
N THR A 100 -27.87 -1.37 -15.18
CA THR A 100 -26.57 -0.72 -15.34
C THR A 100 -26.18 0.00 -14.04
N PRO A 101 -24.96 -0.19 -13.53
CA PRO A 101 -24.50 0.48 -12.32
C PRO A 101 -24.48 2.01 -12.52
N ASP A 102 -24.79 2.75 -11.45
CA ASP A 102 -24.64 4.20 -11.46
C ASP A 102 -23.15 4.55 -11.43
N LEU A 103 -22.65 5.06 -12.56
CA LEU A 103 -21.25 5.44 -12.72
C LEU A 103 -20.93 6.84 -12.18
N THR A 104 -21.92 7.56 -11.64
CA THR A 104 -21.63 8.86 -11.04
C THR A 104 -20.70 8.67 -9.84
N VAL A 105 -19.51 9.28 -9.94
CA VAL A 105 -18.48 9.18 -8.91
C VAL A 105 -18.77 10.25 -7.87
N PRO A 106 -18.88 9.90 -6.57
CA PRO A 106 -18.79 10.92 -5.53
C PRO A 106 -17.32 11.37 -5.46
N ILE A 107 -16.92 12.29 -6.36
CA ILE A 107 -15.54 12.83 -6.47
C ILE A 107 -15.03 13.37 -5.12
N GLY A 108 -15.95 13.77 -4.22
CA GLY A 108 -15.64 14.16 -2.85
C GLY A 108 -14.96 13.06 -2.01
N LEU A 109 -15.16 11.78 -2.29
CA LEU A 109 -14.56 10.67 -1.51
C LEU A 109 -13.04 10.61 -1.65
N PHE A 110 -12.51 11.05 -2.80
CA PHE A 110 -11.08 11.00 -3.11
C PHE A 110 -10.34 12.31 -2.75
N LYS A 111 -11.08 13.38 -2.43
CA LYS A 111 -10.50 14.65 -2.03
C LYS A 111 -9.88 14.57 -0.64
N ALA A 112 -8.64 15.04 -0.52
CA ALA A 112 -7.96 15.14 0.76
C ALA A 112 -8.72 16.09 1.71
N GLY A 113 -9.05 15.62 2.91
CA GLY A 113 -9.60 16.42 4.00
C GLY A 113 -11.13 16.58 4.05
N GLU A 114 -11.89 16.03 3.10
CA GLU A 114 -13.36 16.13 3.06
C GLU A 114 -14.09 14.81 3.36
N THR A 115 -13.39 13.66 3.31
CA THR A 115 -13.97 12.34 3.56
C THR A 115 -13.86 11.94 5.03
N SER A 116 -14.81 11.13 5.52
CA SER A 116 -14.70 10.44 6.83
C SER A 116 -13.31 9.84 6.95
N VAL A 117 -12.63 10.11 8.06
CA VAL A 117 -11.31 9.54 8.36
C VAL A 117 -11.44 8.03 8.24
N PHE A 118 -11.02 7.45 7.10
CA PHE A 118 -10.92 6.01 6.97
C PHE A 118 -9.95 5.56 8.06
N GLU A 119 -10.40 4.71 8.97
CA GLU A 119 -9.55 4.23 10.06
C GLU A 119 -8.49 3.30 9.47
N HIS A 120 -7.23 3.66 9.67
CA HIS A 120 -6.05 2.86 9.34
C HIS A 120 -4.99 3.16 10.40
N PRO A 121 -3.96 2.31 10.55
CA PRO A 121 -2.88 2.54 11.50
C PRO A 121 -2.29 3.93 11.33
N ARG A 122 -1.98 4.61 12.44
CA ARG A 122 -1.34 5.94 12.44
C ARG A 122 -0.30 6.02 13.53
N LEU A 123 0.83 6.63 13.19
CA LEU A 123 1.89 6.93 14.13
C LEU A 123 2.40 8.34 13.86
N THR A 124 2.54 9.13 14.91
CA THR A 124 3.10 10.48 14.83
C THR A 124 4.47 10.55 15.49
N GLN A 125 5.21 11.62 15.20
CA GLN A 125 6.46 11.90 15.90
C GLN A 125 6.23 12.12 17.41
N GLU A 126 5.10 12.73 17.79
CA GLU A 126 4.72 12.93 19.20
C GLU A 126 4.48 11.60 19.93
N ASP A 127 3.91 10.60 19.24
CA ASP A 127 3.75 9.25 19.80
C ASP A 127 5.09 8.61 20.11
N LEU A 128 6.03 8.73 19.17
CA LEU A 128 7.40 8.23 19.32
C LEU A 128 8.18 8.97 20.41
N ASP A 129 8.06 10.30 20.48
CA ASP A 129 8.68 11.13 21.51
C ASP A 129 8.17 10.75 22.90
N ARG A 130 6.86 10.57 23.05
CA ARG A 130 6.24 10.17 24.33
C ARG A 130 6.72 8.78 24.77
N GLN A 131 6.83 7.83 23.85
CA GLN A 131 7.35 6.50 24.18
C GLN A 131 8.82 6.55 24.59
N PHE A 132 9.64 7.32 23.86
CA PHE A 132 11.03 7.55 24.23
C PHE A 132 11.15 8.15 25.63
N GLN A 133 10.35 9.17 25.95
CA GLN A 133 10.34 9.77 27.28
C GLN A 133 9.95 8.77 28.38
N ASN A 134 8.99 7.89 28.11
CA ASN A 134 8.61 6.86 29.07
C ASN A 134 9.74 5.84 29.30
N GLU A 135 10.49 5.46 28.25
CA GLU A 135 11.65 4.57 28.36
C GLU A 135 12.79 5.22 29.17
N MET A 136 12.99 6.53 29.02
CA MET A 136 14.03 7.28 29.75
C MET A 136 13.62 7.71 31.16
N ALA A 137 12.32 7.69 31.49
CA ALA A 137 11.82 8.11 32.81
C ALA A 137 12.36 7.23 33.95
N ASP A 138 12.51 5.93 33.70
CA ASP A 138 13.05 4.96 34.67
C ASP A 138 14.53 5.22 35.02
N TRP A 139 15.24 5.99 34.19
CA TRP A 139 16.64 6.36 34.38
C TRP A 139 16.84 7.73 35.03
N SER A 140 15.77 8.41 35.45
CA SER A 140 15.85 9.77 36.00
C SER A 140 16.14 9.83 37.51
N ASP A 141 16.38 8.70 38.19
CA ASP A 141 16.59 8.65 39.64
C ASP A 141 18.01 9.11 40.05
N PRO A 142 18.15 10.23 40.78
CA PRO A 142 19.46 10.82 41.09
C PRO A 142 20.29 10.04 42.11
N ASP A 143 19.74 9.05 42.80
CA ASP A 143 20.42 8.38 43.92
C ASP A 143 21.46 7.30 43.49
N GLU A 144 21.55 6.96 42.19
CA GLU A 144 22.42 5.89 41.66
C GLU A 144 23.50 6.34 40.65
N GLN A 145 23.82 7.63 40.58
CA GLN A 145 24.76 8.16 39.57
C GLN A 145 26.24 7.89 39.90
N ASP A 146 26.77 6.77 39.42
CA ASP A 146 28.22 6.46 39.32
C ASP A 146 28.69 6.31 37.85
N ASP A 147 29.97 6.01 37.63
CA ASP A 147 30.52 5.84 36.27
C ASP A 147 29.86 4.67 35.50
N ARG A 148 29.38 3.63 36.20
CA ARG A 148 28.66 2.51 35.55
C ARG A 148 27.25 2.91 35.18
N TRP A 149 26.58 3.70 36.02
CA TRP A 149 25.29 4.29 35.70
C TRP A 149 25.36 5.15 34.44
N ALA A 150 26.45 5.90 34.23
CA ALA A 150 26.63 6.71 33.01
C ALA A 150 26.76 5.84 31.75
N GLU A 151 27.56 4.75 31.80
CA GLU A 151 27.69 3.80 30.69
C GLU A 151 26.39 3.02 30.41
N ASP A 152 25.69 2.61 31.47
CA ASP A 152 24.41 1.90 31.37
C ASP A 152 23.31 2.82 30.83
N HIS A 153 23.27 4.09 31.25
CA HIS A 153 22.35 5.11 30.75
C HIS A 153 22.60 5.41 29.26
N GLU A 154 23.86 5.57 28.84
CA GLU A 154 24.20 5.77 27.43
C GLU A 154 23.77 4.57 26.58
N THR A 155 23.94 3.35 27.09
CA THR A 155 23.47 2.13 26.43
C THR A 155 21.95 2.11 26.30
N ALA A 156 21.23 2.47 27.37
CA ALA A 156 19.77 2.54 27.37
C ALA A 156 19.23 3.61 26.41
N GLU A 157 19.88 4.78 26.34
CA GLU A 157 19.53 5.84 25.41
C GLU A 157 19.71 5.39 23.96
N HIS A 158 20.83 4.75 23.63
CA HIS A 158 21.05 4.16 22.30
C HIS A 158 19.98 3.11 21.94
N GLU A 159 19.60 2.26 22.89
CA GLU A 159 18.55 1.27 22.68
C GLU A 159 17.18 1.92 22.47
N ALA A 160 16.84 2.96 23.24
CA ALA A 160 15.59 3.70 23.08
C ALA A 160 15.50 4.40 21.71
N ILE A 161 16.60 4.98 21.22
CA ILE A 161 16.69 5.57 19.87
C ILE A 161 16.51 4.49 18.79
N ARG A 162 17.14 3.32 18.94
CA ARG A 162 16.97 2.18 18.01
C ARG A 162 15.53 1.67 18.00
N ASN A 163 14.92 1.51 19.17
CA ASN A 163 13.52 1.07 19.30
C ASN A 163 12.57 2.04 18.59
N ARG A 164 12.84 3.33 18.71
CA ARG A 164 12.08 4.39 18.05
C ARG A 164 12.12 4.27 16.52
N ALA A 165 13.30 4.07 15.93
CA ALA A 165 13.45 3.83 14.49
C ALA A 165 12.75 2.54 14.05
N HIS A 166 12.90 1.46 14.82
CA HIS A 166 12.23 0.18 14.55
C HIS A 166 10.71 0.31 14.55
N ARG A 167 10.11 1.05 15.50
CA ARG A 167 8.66 1.30 15.53
C ARG A 167 8.18 2.11 14.32
N ALA A 168 8.94 3.10 13.89
CA ALA A 168 8.61 3.86 12.69
C ALA A 168 8.64 2.98 11.43
N GLY A 169 9.63 2.08 11.32
CA GLY A 169 9.68 1.08 10.25
C GLY A 169 8.51 0.10 10.30
N ARG A 170 8.23 -0.45 11.48
CA ARG A 170 7.08 -1.36 11.69
C ARG A 170 5.74 -0.71 11.32
N HIS A 171 5.59 0.58 11.60
CA HIS A 171 4.37 1.31 11.22
C HIS A 171 4.15 1.35 9.69
N LEU A 172 5.23 1.46 8.90
CA LEU A 172 5.13 1.34 7.44
C LEU A 172 4.62 -0.05 7.02
N MET A 173 5.15 -1.11 7.62
CA MET A 173 4.69 -2.48 7.35
C MET A 173 3.21 -2.63 7.69
N GLU A 174 2.78 -2.12 8.84
CA GLU A 174 1.37 -2.16 9.27
C GLU A 174 0.43 -1.45 8.28
N LEU A 175 0.88 -0.38 7.62
CA LEU A 175 0.10 0.27 6.56
C LEU A 175 -0.02 -0.60 5.31
N PHE A 176 1.08 -1.24 4.88
CA PHE A 176 1.07 -2.15 3.72
C PHE A 176 0.20 -3.38 3.99
N ASP A 177 0.33 -3.99 5.18
CA ASP A 177 -0.53 -5.08 5.66
C ASP A 177 -1.99 -4.64 5.67
N HIS A 178 -2.29 -3.46 6.22
CA HIS A 178 -3.67 -2.98 6.27
C HIS A 178 -4.28 -2.86 4.88
N ILE A 179 -3.53 -2.34 3.91
CA ILE A 179 -3.97 -2.21 2.52
C ILE A 179 -4.13 -3.59 1.87
N GLY A 180 -3.08 -4.44 1.94
CA GLY A 180 -3.02 -5.72 1.23
C GLY A 180 -3.93 -6.81 1.79
N ASP A 181 -4.03 -6.91 3.12
CA ASP A 181 -4.76 -7.98 3.80
C ASP A 181 -6.21 -7.62 4.15
N ASN A 182 -6.55 -6.33 4.24
CA ASN A 182 -7.90 -5.91 4.63
C ASN A 182 -8.63 -5.15 3.51
N LEU A 183 -8.08 -4.00 3.08
CA LEU A 183 -8.81 -3.09 2.19
C LEU A 183 -8.89 -3.60 0.75
N TRP A 184 -7.81 -4.20 0.23
CA TRP A 184 -7.79 -4.71 -1.14
C TRP A 184 -8.72 -5.92 -1.33
N PRO A 185 -8.75 -6.92 -0.43
CA PRO A 185 -9.73 -8.01 -0.51
C PRO A 185 -11.18 -7.51 -0.43
N GLU A 186 -11.48 -6.52 0.42
CA GLU A 186 -12.82 -5.90 0.49
C GLU A 186 -13.22 -5.24 -0.83
N LEU A 187 -12.26 -4.57 -1.50
CA LEU A 187 -12.47 -4.01 -2.84
C LEU A 187 -12.80 -5.13 -3.83
N ILE A 188 -12.01 -6.20 -3.89
CA ILE A 188 -12.23 -7.31 -4.82
C ILE A 188 -13.59 -7.97 -4.59
N GLU A 189 -13.94 -8.27 -3.34
CA GLU A 189 -15.24 -8.85 -3.02
C GLU A 189 -16.40 -7.94 -3.45
N SER A 190 -16.25 -6.62 -3.24
CA SER A 190 -17.27 -5.64 -3.65
C SER A 190 -17.43 -5.58 -5.18
N VAL A 191 -16.33 -5.68 -5.92
CA VAL A 191 -16.33 -5.73 -7.39
C VAL A 191 -17.02 -7.01 -7.87
N GLU A 192 -16.60 -8.17 -7.35
CA GLU A 192 -17.16 -9.49 -7.72
C GLU A 192 -18.66 -9.61 -7.42
N THR A 193 -19.13 -8.96 -6.35
CA THR A 193 -20.55 -8.97 -5.94
C THR A 193 -21.40 -7.87 -6.61
N GLY A 194 -20.83 -7.09 -7.52
CA GLY A 194 -21.56 -6.04 -8.24
C GLY A 194 -21.84 -4.77 -7.41
N ARG A 195 -21.22 -4.63 -6.23
CA ARG A 195 -21.48 -3.54 -5.27
C ARG A 195 -20.54 -2.36 -5.52
N ARG A 196 -20.85 -1.56 -6.55
CA ARG A 196 -20.01 -0.43 -6.96
C ARG A 196 -19.69 0.56 -5.84
N ASP A 197 -20.70 0.99 -5.07
CA ASP A 197 -20.51 1.97 -4.00
C ASP A 197 -19.59 1.47 -2.89
N ASP A 198 -19.62 0.17 -2.61
CA ASP A 198 -18.71 -0.48 -1.66
C ASP A 198 -17.29 -0.54 -2.24
N ALA A 199 -17.15 -0.93 -3.52
CA ALA A 199 -15.86 -0.95 -4.22
C ALA A 199 -15.19 0.43 -4.29
N VAL A 200 -15.96 1.49 -4.60
CA VAL A 200 -15.47 2.88 -4.65
C VAL A 200 -15.05 3.36 -3.27
N ARG A 201 -15.79 2.99 -2.21
CA ARG A 201 -15.42 3.31 -0.82
C ARG A 201 -14.15 2.58 -0.37
N ALA A 202 -14.03 1.30 -0.69
CA ALA A 202 -12.83 0.52 -0.43
C ALA A 202 -11.62 1.11 -1.17
N LEU A 203 -11.77 1.47 -2.45
CA LEU A 203 -10.71 2.15 -3.23
C LEU A 203 -10.32 3.50 -2.61
N ALA A 204 -11.29 4.28 -2.12
CA ALA A 204 -11.01 5.53 -1.44
C ALA A 204 -10.25 5.32 -0.12
N ALA A 205 -10.57 4.25 0.64
CA ALA A 205 -9.84 3.86 1.84
C ALA A 205 -8.39 3.43 1.52
N VAL A 206 -8.20 2.59 0.49
CA VAL A 206 -6.89 2.18 -0.02
C VAL A 206 -6.06 3.41 -0.39
N ALA A 207 -6.61 4.31 -1.19
CA ALA A 207 -5.92 5.52 -1.63
C ALA A 207 -5.59 6.48 -0.47
N ALA A 208 -6.44 6.53 0.56
CA ALA A 208 -6.18 7.30 1.77
C ALA A 208 -5.02 6.70 2.58
N ALA A 209 -5.04 5.38 2.83
CA ALA A 209 -3.96 4.69 3.56
C ALA A 209 -2.62 4.78 2.81
N ALA A 210 -2.62 4.59 1.49
CA ALA A 210 -1.41 4.70 0.68
C ALA A 210 -0.83 6.13 0.66
N ARG A 211 -1.70 7.16 0.74
CA ARG A 211 -1.25 8.56 0.86
C ARG A 211 -0.47 8.79 2.16
N ASP A 212 -0.84 8.09 3.23
CA ASP A 212 -0.20 8.19 4.54
C ASP A 212 1.11 7.37 4.63
N ALA A 213 1.40 6.50 3.66
CA ALA A 213 2.67 5.77 3.56
C ALA A 213 3.89 6.70 3.36
N ARG A 214 3.75 7.80 2.63
CA ARG A 214 4.85 8.77 2.43
C ARG A 214 5.19 9.56 3.70
N PRO A 215 4.23 10.12 4.44
CA PRO A 215 4.47 10.63 5.78
C PRO A 215 5.11 9.60 6.73
N ALA A 216 4.63 8.35 6.71
CA ALA A 216 5.21 7.27 7.52
C ALA A 216 6.67 6.98 7.12
N TYR A 217 7.00 7.03 5.83
CA TYR A 217 8.39 6.92 5.37
C TYR A 217 9.25 8.05 5.92
N LYS A 218 8.74 9.28 5.88
CA LYS A 218 9.49 10.41 6.43
C LYS A 218 9.72 10.28 7.93
N LEU A 219 8.75 9.71 8.65
CA LEU A 219 8.90 9.39 10.06
C LEU A 219 10.02 8.36 10.27
N TYR A 220 10.03 7.29 9.50
CA TYR A 220 11.09 6.28 9.55
C TYR A 220 12.47 6.88 9.26
N GLU A 221 12.60 7.64 8.17
CA GLU A 221 13.86 8.28 7.75
C GLU A 221 14.45 9.19 8.85
N VAL A 222 13.62 10.03 9.48
CA VAL A 222 14.05 10.93 10.55
C VAL A 222 14.58 10.15 11.75
N ASN A 223 13.90 9.07 12.13
CA ASN A 223 14.29 8.28 13.29
C ASN A 223 15.51 7.39 13.01
N LEU A 224 15.66 6.90 11.79
CA LEU A 224 16.88 6.21 11.35
C LEU A 224 18.08 7.16 11.34
N SER A 225 17.90 8.41 10.92
CA SER A 225 18.95 9.44 10.98
C SER A 225 19.36 9.78 12.42
N ALA A 226 18.40 9.83 13.36
CA ALA A 226 18.71 9.98 14.77
C ALA A 226 19.52 8.78 15.30
N GLN A 227 19.16 7.56 14.92
CA GLN A 227 19.92 6.35 15.26
C GLN A 227 21.35 6.39 14.71
N TYR A 228 21.53 6.76 13.44
CA TYR A 228 22.86 6.93 12.84
C TYR A 228 23.70 7.96 13.58
N THR A 229 23.11 9.12 13.91
CA THR A 229 23.81 10.21 14.60
C THR A 229 24.28 9.81 15.99
N ALA A 230 23.47 9.04 16.71
CA ALA A 230 23.83 8.55 18.04
C ALA A 230 24.90 7.45 17.97
N ASN A 231 24.72 6.47 17.08
CA ASN A 231 25.68 5.39 16.89
C ASN A 231 25.65 4.86 15.44
N PRO A 232 26.59 5.28 14.57
CA PRO A 232 26.64 4.82 13.18
C PRO A 232 26.71 3.30 13.04
N SER A 233 27.49 2.63 13.91
CA SER A 233 27.66 1.17 13.87
C SER A 233 26.38 0.39 14.16
N SER A 234 25.38 1.03 14.77
CA SER A 234 24.08 0.41 15.06
C SER A 234 23.26 0.09 13.80
N LEU A 235 23.62 0.65 12.65
CA LEU A 235 23.02 0.34 11.34
C LEU A 235 23.77 -0.75 10.57
N GLY A 236 24.73 -1.44 11.21
CA GLY A 236 25.53 -2.50 10.57
C GLY A 236 26.32 -1.99 9.37
N ALA A 237 26.37 -2.79 8.30
CA ALA A 237 27.15 -2.49 7.09
C ALA A 237 26.76 -1.16 6.44
N MET A 238 25.50 -0.76 6.52
CA MET A 238 25.04 0.51 5.96
C MET A 238 25.57 1.71 6.76
N GLY A 239 25.65 1.58 8.08
CA GLY A 239 26.26 2.57 8.95
C GLY A 239 27.76 2.75 8.69
N GLU A 240 28.49 1.65 8.50
CA GLU A 240 29.90 1.67 8.11
C GLU A 240 30.11 2.38 6.77
N TYR A 241 29.30 2.03 5.76
CA TYR A 241 29.37 2.66 4.44
C TYR A 241 29.14 4.18 4.49
N LEU A 242 28.13 4.65 5.23
CA LEU A 242 27.84 6.07 5.40
C LEU A 242 28.97 6.81 6.12
N SER A 243 29.51 6.22 7.19
CA SER A 243 30.62 6.79 7.95
C SER A 243 31.90 6.92 7.10
N ASP A 244 32.21 5.91 6.29
CA ASP A 244 33.34 5.95 5.36
C ASP A 244 33.16 7.03 4.29
N PHE A 245 31.94 7.18 3.78
CA PHE A 245 31.60 8.21 2.80
C PHE A 245 31.71 9.63 3.38
N GLU A 246 31.23 9.85 4.61
CA GLU A 246 31.37 11.14 5.32
C GLU A 246 32.84 11.48 5.57
N THR A 247 33.64 10.49 5.99
CA THR A 247 35.08 10.63 6.19
C THR A 247 35.76 11.04 4.89
N TRP A 248 35.42 10.38 3.76
CA TRP A 248 35.93 10.75 2.45
C TRP A 248 35.52 12.17 2.04
N LEU A 249 34.25 12.56 2.20
CA LEU A 249 33.77 13.92 1.88
C LEU A 249 34.50 15.00 2.67
N MET A 250 34.73 14.76 3.96
CA MET A 250 35.47 15.69 4.82
C MET A 250 36.94 15.80 4.40
N SER A 251 37.54 14.71 3.91
CA SER A 251 38.91 14.75 3.38
C SER A 251 39.05 15.62 2.12
N GLN A 252 38.04 15.65 1.25
CA GLN A 252 38.01 16.49 0.04
C GLN A 252 37.81 17.99 0.33
N ARG A 253 37.21 18.33 1.47
CA ARG A 253 37.00 19.74 1.89
C ARG A 253 38.26 20.44 2.40
N HIS A 254 39.29 19.67 2.73
CA HIS A 254 40.56 20.17 3.29
C HIS A 254 41.72 20.11 2.27
N SER A 255 41.43 19.79 1.02
CA SER A 255 42.34 19.77 -0.14
C SER A 255 42.00 20.86 -1.14
#